data_AF-A0A1I7SJ57-F1
#
_entry.id   AF-A0A1I7SJ57-F1
#
_cell.length_a   1.000
_cell.length_b   1.000
_cell.length_c   1.000
_cell.angle_alpha   90.00
_cell.angle_beta   90.00
_cell.angle_gamma   90.00
#
_symmetry.space_group_name_H-M   'P 1'
#
loop_
_entity.id
_entity.type
_entity.pdbx_description
1 polymer ?
#
loop_
_entity_poly.entity_id
_entity_poly.type
_entity_poly.pdbx_seq_one_letter_code
_entity_poly.pdbx_strand_id
1 'polypeptide(L)'
;LKNSFVFLMADHGTRYGAVTEEPLAKYEDFNPTLMVTLPESLRKDEKFREVLRENAKELISHHDVYASLQDIVWVRKQTFC
;
A
#
# COMPACT_ATOMS: atom_id res chain seq x y z
N LEU A 1 10.19 -1.93 15.03
CA LEU A 1 9.21 -1.26 14.14
C LEU A 1 8.33 -0.26 14.92
N LYS A 2 8.92 0.69 15.66
CA LYS A 2 8.13 1.68 16.43
C LYS A 2 7.75 2.90 15.59
N ASN A 3 8.72 3.47 14.87
CA ASN A 3 8.58 4.76 14.16
C ASN A 3 8.85 4.62 12.65
N SER A 4 8.49 3.49 12.05
CA SER A 4 8.85 3.19 10.66
C SER A 4 7.67 2.59 9.93
N PHE A 5 7.45 3.05 8.70
CA PHE A 5 6.69 2.33 7.70
C PHE A 5 7.59 1.27 7.08
N VAL A 6 7.01 0.11 6.78
CA VAL A 6 7.68 -0.94 6.00
C VAL A 6 6.79 -1.28 4.82
N PHE A 7 7.36 -1.16 3.63
CA PHE A 7 6.74 -1.57 2.39
C PHE A 7 7.49 -2.80 1.88
N LEU A 8 6.76 -3.88 1.64
CA LEU A 8 7.24 -5.02 0.87
C LEU A 8 6.45 -5.03 -0.43
N MET A 9 7.16 -4.91 -1.55
CA MET A 9 6.57 -4.80 -2.88
C MET A 9 7.28 -5.78 -3.81
N ALA A 10 6.51 -6.61 -4.51
CA ALA A 10 7.02 -7.42 -5.61
C ALA A 10 7.25 -6.53 -6.85
N ASP A 11 7.86 -7.08 -7.89
CA ASP A 11 7.92 -6.44 -9.21
C ASP A 11 6.64 -6.64 -10.03
N HIS A 12 5.84 -7.67 -9.69
CA HIS A 12 4.58 -7.99 -10.36
C HIS A 12 3.58 -8.73 -9.45
N GLY A 13 2.37 -8.97 -9.95
CA GLY A 13 1.28 -9.67 -9.24
C GLY A 13 1.36 -11.19 -9.35
N THR A 14 0.36 -11.88 -8.79
CA THR A 14 0.31 -13.35 -8.78
C THR A 14 -0.23 -13.92 -10.08
N ARG A 15 0.62 -14.60 -10.85
CA ARG A 15 0.27 -15.23 -12.14
C ARG A 15 -0.15 -16.69 -12.04
N TYR A 16 -0.63 -17.10 -10.86
CA TYR A 16 -0.97 -18.49 -10.58
C TYR A 16 -2.34 -18.62 -9.91
N GLY A 17 -3.04 -19.72 -10.21
CA GLY A 17 -4.33 -20.08 -9.62
C GLY A 17 -5.53 -19.74 -10.49
N ALA A 18 -6.70 -20.30 -10.19
CA ALA A 18 -7.90 -20.15 -11.02
C ALA A 18 -8.38 -18.70 -11.18
N VAL A 19 -7.95 -17.79 -10.29
CA VAL A 19 -8.28 -16.36 -10.33
C VAL A 19 -7.68 -15.66 -11.57
N THR A 20 -6.60 -16.18 -12.17
CA THR A 20 -5.92 -15.55 -13.31
C THR A 20 -6.73 -15.57 -14.62
N GLU A 21 -7.80 -16.36 -14.68
CA GLU A 21 -8.69 -16.43 -15.85
C GLU A 21 -9.62 -15.22 -15.95
N GLU A 22 -9.82 -14.48 -14.85
CA GLU A 22 -10.65 -13.28 -14.83
C GLU A 22 -9.94 -12.12 -15.55
N PRO A 23 -10.63 -11.34 -16.42
CA PRO A 23 -10.02 -10.19 -17.10
C PRO A 23 -9.40 -9.17 -16.13
N LEU A 24 -9.98 -9.01 -14.94
CA LEU A 24 -9.44 -8.12 -13.91
C LEU A 24 -8.09 -8.62 -13.36
N ALA A 25 -7.93 -9.94 -13.23
CA ALA A 25 -6.70 -10.52 -12.71
C ALA A 25 -5.49 -10.26 -13.63
N LYS A 26 -5.71 -10.06 -14.94
CA LYS A 26 -4.63 -9.62 -15.85
C LYS A 26 -4.11 -8.22 -15.51
N TYR A 27 -4.95 -7.33 -14.99
CA TYR A 27 -4.48 -6.02 -14.52
C TYR A 27 -3.73 -6.16 -13.19
N GLU A 28 -4.21 -7.02 -12.30
CA GLU A 28 -3.51 -7.37 -11.05
C GLU A 28 -2.17 -8.07 -11.31
N ASP A 29 -2.01 -8.84 -12.39
CA ASP A 29 -0.73 -9.46 -12.77
C ASP A 29 0.37 -8.43 -13.08
N PHE A 30 -0.02 -7.27 -13.62
CA PHE A 30 0.88 -6.14 -13.86
C PHE A 30 1.07 -5.28 -12.60
N ASN A 31 0.24 -5.49 -11.58
CA ASN A 31 0.29 -4.73 -10.36
C ASN A 31 1.10 -5.49 -9.30
N PRO A 32 2.14 -4.90 -8.69
CA PRO A 32 2.95 -5.61 -7.72
C PRO A 32 2.13 -6.03 -6.50
N THR A 33 2.40 -7.24 -6.00
CA THR A 33 1.96 -7.59 -4.65
C THR A 33 2.54 -6.57 -3.66
N LEU A 34 1.67 -5.90 -2.91
CA LEU A 34 2.05 -4.84 -1.98
C LEU A 34 1.57 -5.17 -0.56
N MET A 35 2.51 -5.14 0.39
CA MET A 35 2.22 -5.24 1.82
C MET A 35 2.83 -4.05 2.55
N VAL A 36 2.04 -3.45 3.45
CA VAL A 36 2.45 -2.28 4.21
C VAL A 36 2.26 -2.53 5.70
N THR A 37 3.28 -2.20 6.50
CA THR A 37 3.19 -2.15 7.96
C THR A 37 3.43 -0.74 8.44
N LEU A 38 2.55 -0.27 9.33
CA LEU A 38 2.58 1.09 9.87
C LEU A 38 3.50 1.23 11.10
N PRO A 39 3.93 2.46 11.45
CA PRO A 39 4.44 2.80 12.77
C PRO A 39 3.45 2.45 13.88
N GLU A 40 3.95 2.17 15.08
CA GLU A 40 3.13 1.72 16.21
C GLU A 40 2.05 2.74 16.60
N SER A 41 2.35 4.05 16.51
CA SER A 41 1.40 5.12 16.79
C SER A 41 0.19 5.09 15.85
N LEU A 42 0.42 4.90 14.55
CA LEU A 42 -0.64 4.86 13.53
C LEU A 42 -1.40 3.53 13.51
N ARG A 43 -0.82 2.44 14.04
CA ARG A 43 -1.56 1.16 14.18
C ARG A 43 -2.70 1.23 15.18
N LYS A 44 -2.70 2.21 16.09
CA LYS A 44 -3.76 2.43 17.09
C LYS A 44 -4.82 3.43 16.59
N ASP A 45 -4.56 4.11 15.48
CA ASP A 45 -5.52 5.02 14.85
C ASP A 45 -6.53 4.22 14.04
N GLU A 46 -7.78 4.19 14.49
CA GLU A 46 -8.85 3.43 13.86
C GLU A 46 -9.19 3.95 12.46
N LYS A 47 -9.22 5.28 12.28
CA LYS A 47 -9.52 5.90 10.99
C LYS A 47 -8.45 5.55 9.98
N PHE A 48 -7.19 5.61 10.37
CA PHE A 48 -6.07 5.27 9.48
C PHE A 48 -6.10 3.79 9.07
N ARG A 49 -6.47 2.89 9.99
CA ARG A 49 -6.64 1.47 9.68
C ARG A 49 -7.80 1.20 8.73
N GLU A 50 -8.90 1.92 8.89
CA GLU A 50 -10.08 1.78 8.03
C GLU A 50 -9.75 2.17 6.59
N VAL A 51 -9.12 3.33 6.39
CA VAL A 51 -8.66 3.78 5.06
C VAL A 51 -7.77 2.74 4.39
N LEU A 52 -6.82 2.14 5.12
CA LEU A 52 -5.98 1.09 4.55
C LEU A 52 -6.72 -0.21 4.22
N ARG A 53 -7.74 -0.56 5.01
CA ARG A 53 -8.58 -1.74 4.75
C ARG A 53 -9.47 -1.54 3.54
N GLU A 54 -9.92 -0.32 3.30
CA GLU A 54 -10.66 0.05 2.09
C GLU A 54 -9.73 0.02 0.88
N ASN A 55 -8.59 0.71 0.94
CA ASN A 55 -7.60 0.72 -0.14
C ASN A 55 -7.08 -0.69 -0.50
N ALA A 56 -6.99 -1.61 0.47
CA ALA A 56 -6.59 -2.99 0.22
C ALA A 56 -7.60 -3.81 -0.61
N LYS A 57 -8.80 -3.28 -0.86
CA LYS A 57 -9.83 -3.88 -1.71
C LYS A 57 -9.95 -3.19 -3.07
N GLU A 58 -9.16 -2.15 -3.29
CA GLU A 58 -9.15 -1.36 -4.52
C GLU A 58 -7.89 -1.67 -5.33
N LEU A 59 -7.96 -1.38 -6.64
CA LEU A 59 -6.78 -1.46 -7.51
C LEU A 59 -5.82 -0.32 -7.16
N ILE A 60 -4.63 -0.65 -6.63
CA ILE A 60 -3.59 0.30 -6.22
C ILE A 60 -2.41 0.21 -7.16
N SER A 61 -2.06 1.27 -7.87
CA SER A 61 -0.93 1.29 -8.81
C SER A 61 0.39 1.77 -8.16
N HIS A 62 1.50 1.65 -8.89
CA HIS A 62 2.78 2.26 -8.49
C HIS A 62 2.70 3.78 -8.27
N HIS A 63 1.79 4.48 -8.97
CA HIS A 63 1.60 5.92 -8.79
C HIS A 63 1.04 6.25 -7.41
N ASP A 64 0.14 5.40 -6.90
CA ASP A 64 -0.45 5.56 -5.57
C ASP A 64 0.57 5.28 -4.46
N VAL A 65 1.46 4.30 -4.68
CA VAL A 65 2.60 4.04 -3.78
C VAL A 65 3.54 5.25 -3.77
N TYR A 66 3.87 5.81 -4.94
CA TYR A 66 4.68 7.02 -5.05
C TYR A 66 4.04 8.19 -4.30
N ALA A 67 2.75 8.45 -4.50
CA ALA A 67 2.02 9.51 -3.79
C ALA A 67 2.03 9.29 -2.27
N SER A 68 1.80 8.06 -1.82
CA SER A 68 1.85 7.69 -0.39
C SER A 68 3.23 7.95 0.23
N LEU A 69 4.32 7.64 -0.49
CA LEU A 69 5.67 7.92 -0.04
C LEU A 69 5.95 9.43 0.03
N GLN A 70 5.46 10.21 -0.95
CA GLN A 70 5.55 11.67 -0.92
C GLN A 70 4.82 12.24 0.30
N ASP A 71 3.60 11.79 0.58
CA ASP A 71 2.81 12.24 1.72
C ASP A 71 3.52 11.95 3.05
N ILE A 72 4.10 10.76 3.21
CA ILE A 72 4.89 10.41 4.40
C ILE A 72 6.06 11.39 4.59
N VAL A 73 6.76 11.74 3.50
CA VAL A 73 7.90 12.68 3.54
C VAL A 73 7.43 14.11 3.80
N TRP A 74 6.30 14.52 3.23
CA TRP A 74 5.77 15.88 3.36
C TRP A 74 5.19 16.14 4.75
N VAL A 75 4.43 15.20 5.31
CA VAL A 75 3.98 15.27 6.71
C VAL A 75 5.17 15.41 7.65
N ARG A 76 6.25 14.65 7.40
CA ARG A 76 7.50 14.82 8.16
C ARG A 76 8.02 16.26 8.04
N LYS A 77 8.12 16.83 6.83
CA LYS A 77 8.63 18.21 6.64
C LYS A 77 7.80 19.27 7.38
N GLN A 78 6.48 19.18 7.36
CA GLN A 78 5.60 20.11 8.09
C GLN A 78 5.78 20.03 9.61
N THR A 79 6.18 18.86 10.13
CA THR A 79 6.42 18.69 11.57
C THR A 79 7.74 19.35 12.04
N PHE A 80 8.62 19.75 11.11
CA PHE A 80 9.92 20.37 11.39
C PHE A 80 10.05 21.81 10.89
N CYS A 81 8.96 22.43 10.43
CA CYS A 81 8.90 23.84 10.04
C CYS A 81 8.04 24.66 10.99
#